data_AF-A0AB35JPC9-F1
#
_entry.id   AF-A0AB35JPC9-F1
#
_cell.length_a   1.000
_cell.length_b   1.000
_cell.length_c   1.000
_cell.angle_alpha   90.00
_cell.angle_beta   90.00
_cell.angle_gamma   90.00
#
_symmetry.space_group_name_H-M   'P 1'
#
loop_
_entity.id
_entity.type
_entity.pdbx_description
1 polymer ?
#
loop_
_entity_poly.entity_id
_entity_poly.type
_entity_poly.pdbx_seq_one_letter_code
_entity_poly.pdbx_strand_id
1 'polypeptide(L)'
;MKIKGWPRARDDESFTSWLWRCGLNASCRKITEKNVADYCEYGDRTSPLNSMFFDPDFDFENVVAELFCEKFALPIKIVANFFAPTCHMVIDYVHRRNYCPKCIEDDLKSHRFPSWKKSWSYSFVACCKVHNYLLVPLNNEYFADSNKSWWAFTEISNGMHCRFSCVRSYGGIRNELLPIKITLAVQAWIELRLKEKARVLEFNISSSAERLLRAYETLLTIFLRARSDKRCSGAAREVMNHGSDTINHHLYTYEECLSLGISSAVPYHRMIALLMVAELFGLLDAGDLDELKEVSKLSYCKWASAEHELKVYKGFYVIDDYRAFLSLFEGFPVHIYDRCKAALCDAETFAYRYFNIMGPPRKQLKVGAPSTH
;
A
#
# COMPACT_ATOMS: atom_id res chain seq x y z
N MET A 1 -18.43 16.01 4.85
CA MET A 1 -19.63 15.68 5.65
C MET A 1 -19.89 16.74 6.71
N LYS A 2 -21.15 17.12 7.00
CA LYS A 2 -21.52 18.04 8.09
C LYS A 2 -22.55 17.37 9.00
N ILE A 3 -22.19 17.11 10.25
CA ILE A 3 -23.10 16.64 11.30
C ILE A 3 -23.33 17.80 12.26
N LYS A 4 -24.58 18.05 12.67
CA LYS A 4 -24.92 19.18 13.56
C LYS A 4 -24.15 19.05 14.89
N GLY A 5 -23.44 20.11 15.28
CA GLY A 5 -22.62 20.12 16.51
C GLY A 5 -21.24 19.50 16.36
N TRP A 6 -20.84 19.11 15.14
CA TRP A 6 -19.53 18.56 14.85
C TRP A 6 -18.77 19.40 13.81
N PRO A 7 -17.44 19.49 13.91
CA PRO A 7 -16.61 20.05 12.86
C PRO A 7 -16.87 19.38 11.51
N ARG A 8 -16.85 20.16 10.42
CA ARG A 8 -16.96 19.62 9.06
C ARG A 8 -15.76 18.72 8.77
N ALA A 9 -16.03 17.50 8.34
CA ALA A 9 -15.01 16.61 7.77
C ALA A 9 -14.55 17.17 6.42
N ARG A 10 -13.23 17.21 6.22
CA ARG A 10 -12.61 17.68 4.98
C ARG A 10 -12.72 16.63 3.89
N ASP A 11 -12.52 17.08 2.67
CA ASP A 11 -12.49 16.20 1.52
C ASP A 11 -11.30 15.25 1.63
N ASP A 12 -11.59 13.97 1.38
CA ASP A 12 -10.65 12.86 1.48
C ASP A 12 -9.98 12.73 2.86
N GLU A 13 -10.59 13.22 3.95
CA GLU A 13 -10.08 13.04 5.32
C GLU A 13 -10.39 11.63 5.86
N SER A 14 -9.46 11.00 6.59
CA SER A 14 -9.73 9.73 7.29
C SER A 14 -10.62 9.94 8.52
N PHE A 15 -11.31 8.89 8.98
CA PHE A 15 -12.24 9.01 10.09
C PHE A 15 -11.51 9.35 11.40
N THR A 16 -10.43 8.64 11.71
CA THR A 16 -9.58 8.88 12.88
C THR A 16 -9.01 10.30 12.89
N SER A 17 -8.55 10.82 11.75
CA SER A 17 -8.08 12.21 11.63
C SER A 17 -9.21 13.22 11.89
N TRP A 18 -10.42 12.95 11.40
CA TRP A 18 -11.58 13.80 11.67
C TRP A 18 -11.99 13.76 13.15
N LEU A 19 -12.03 12.57 13.76
CA LEU A 19 -12.34 12.39 15.18
C LEU A 19 -11.32 13.10 16.08
N TRP A 20 -10.02 12.98 15.78
CA TRP A 20 -8.96 13.66 16.51
C TRP A 20 -9.17 15.17 16.54
N ARG A 21 -9.48 15.76 15.37
CA ARG A 21 -9.84 17.17 15.27
C ARG A 21 -11.12 17.54 16.00
N CYS A 22 -12.09 16.62 16.11
CA CYS A 22 -13.26 16.84 16.94
C CYS A 22 -12.88 16.90 18.42
N GLY A 23 -12.02 15.99 18.88
CA GLY A 23 -11.48 15.96 20.25
C GLY A 23 -10.70 17.20 20.66
N LEU A 24 -9.99 17.83 19.70
CA LEU A 24 -9.26 19.08 19.91
C LEU A 24 -10.14 20.34 19.84
N ASN A 25 -11.34 20.24 19.27
CA ASN A 25 -12.16 21.41 19.04
C ASN A 25 -12.92 21.80 20.31
N ALA A 26 -12.58 22.94 20.91
CA ALA A 26 -13.24 23.46 22.11
C ALA A 26 -14.77 23.63 21.99
N SER A 27 -15.29 23.78 20.76
CA SER A 27 -16.73 23.85 20.49
C SER A 27 -17.41 22.47 20.43
N CYS A 28 -16.64 21.38 20.35
CA CYS A 28 -17.11 20.00 20.32
C CYS A 28 -16.80 19.29 21.64
N ARG A 29 -17.51 19.67 22.72
CA ARG A 29 -17.26 19.10 24.07
C ARG A 29 -17.70 17.65 24.27
N LYS A 30 -18.23 17.01 23.22
CA LYS A 30 -18.80 15.66 23.31
C LYS A 30 -17.74 14.57 23.33
N ILE A 31 -16.58 14.82 22.73
CA ILE A 31 -15.50 13.85 22.53
C ILE A 31 -14.17 14.48 22.99
N THR A 32 -13.26 13.65 23.51
CA THR A 32 -11.92 14.06 23.91
C THR A 32 -10.85 13.31 23.12
N GLU A 33 -9.62 13.82 23.08
CA GLU A 33 -8.46 13.13 22.50
C GLU A 33 -8.30 11.71 23.06
N LYS A 34 -8.48 11.56 24.38
CA LYS A 34 -8.43 10.24 25.03
C LYS A 34 -9.45 9.27 24.44
N ASN A 35 -10.68 9.71 24.18
CA ASN A 35 -11.68 8.83 23.59
C ASN A 35 -11.30 8.37 22.18
N VAL A 36 -10.63 9.23 21.40
CA VAL A 36 -10.15 8.88 20.06
C VAL A 36 -8.97 7.90 20.15
N ALA A 37 -8.04 8.13 21.09
CA ALA A 37 -6.93 7.22 21.35
C ALA A 37 -7.43 5.83 21.80
N ASP A 38 -8.35 5.77 22.77
CA ASP A 38 -8.97 4.53 23.24
C ASP A 38 -9.62 3.76 22.06
N TYR A 39 -10.34 4.46 21.18
CA TYR A 39 -10.95 3.88 19.98
C TYR A 39 -9.93 3.28 19.01
N CYS A 40 -8.81 3.97 18.78
CA CYS A 40 -7.75 3.50 17.90
C CYS A 40 -6.96 2.32 18.51
N GLU A 41 -6.80 2.29 19.83
CA GLU A 41 -6.09 1.22 20.54
C GLU A 41 -6.79 -0.14 20.41
N TYR A 42 -8.12 -0.17 20.28
CA TYR A 42 -8.86 -1.41 19.97
C TYR A 42 -8.41 -2.04 18.65
N GLY A 43 -7.92 -1.24 17.70
CA GLY A 43 -7.34 -1.74 16.44
C GLY A 43 -5.90 -2.23 16.55
N ASP A 44 -5.21 -1.96 17.67
CA ASP A 44 -3.78 -2.24 17.87
C ASP A 44 -3.52 -3.55 18.65
N ARG A 45 -4.53 -4.10 19.34
CA ARG A 45 -4.34 -5.25 20.22
C ARG A 45 -4.21 -6.60 19.46
N THR A 46 -2.94 -6.93 19.19
CA THR A 46 -2.29 -8.26 19.09
C THR A 46 -2.18 -9.00 17.74
N SER A 47 -0.90 -9.18 17.36
CA SER A 47 -0.27 -10.05 16.34
C SER A 47 -0.62 -9.77 14.87
N PRO A 48 0.35 -9.38 14.01
CA PRO A 48 0.17 -9.10 12.56
C PRO A 48 -0.35 -10.29 11.71
N LEU A 49 -0.73 -11.40 12.34
CA LEU A 49 -1.21 -12.63 11.71
C LEU A 49 -2.65 -13.01 12.10
N ASN A 50 -3.34 -12.28 13.00
CA ASN A 50 -4.70 -12.62 13.45
C ASN A 50 -5.78 -11.76 12.77
N SER A 51 -6.44 -12.34 11.76
CA SER A 51 -7.52 -11.77 10.93
C SER A 51 -8.79 -11.19 11.61
N MET A 52 -8.82 -11.00 12.93
CA MET A 52 -9.88 -10.23 13.62
C MET A 52 -9.35 -8.85 14.01
N PHE A 53 -8.87 -8.10 13.01
CA PHE A 53 -8.46 -6.71 13.22
C PHE A 53 -9.66 -5.80 13.07
N PHE A 54 -9.71 -4.79 13.93
CA PHE A 54 -10.62 -3.68 13.80
C PHE A 54 -9.87 -2.52 13.13
N ASP A 55 -10.30 -2.12 11.94
CA ASP A 55 -9.83 -0.91 11.29
C ASP A 55 -10.66 0.30 11.74
N PRO A 56 -10.08 1.19 12.56
CA PRO A 56 -10.83 2.33 13.07
C PRO A 56 -11.25 3.31 11.98
N ASP A 57 -10.63 3.30 10.79
CA ASP A 57 -10.99 4.19 9.69
C ASP A 57 -12.05 3.63 8.74
N PHE A 58 -12.18 2.30 8.62
CA PHE A 58 -12.97 1.67 7.55
C PHE A 58 -13.95 0.59 8.00
N ASP A 59 -13.80 -0.02 9.19
CA ASP A 59 -14.66 -1.13 9.65
C ASP A 59 -15.92 -0.63 10.40
N PHE A 60 -16.80 0.06 9.68
CA PHE A 60 -18.03 0.62 10.26
C PHE A 60 -19.12 -0.42 10.59
N GLU A 61 -18.93 -1.68 10.20
CA GLU A 61 -19.82 -2.80 10.57
C GLU A 61 -19.34 -3.51 11.85
N ASN A 62 -18.20 -3.11 12.39
CA ASN A 62 -17.67 -3.68 13.62
C ASN A 62 -18.41 -3.11 14.85
N VAL A 63 -18.71 -3.97 15.82
CA VAL A 63 -19.37 -3.61 17.09
C VAL A 63 -18.67 -2.46 17.83
N VAL A 64 -17.33 -2.34 17.71
CA VAL A 64 -16.57 -1.25 18.31
C VAL A 64 -16.91 0.09 17.65
N ALA A 65 -17.04 0.14 16.32
CA ALA A 65 -17.46 1.33 15.59
C ALA A 65 -18.92 1.71 15.91
N GLU A 66 -19.80 0.71 16.02
CA GLU A 66 -21.20 0.91 16.40
C GLU A 66 -21.35 1.54 17.79
N LEU A 67 -20.74 0.92 18.80
CA LEU A 67 -20.77 1.40 20.18
C LEU A 67 -20.14 2.79 20.32
N PHE A 68 -19.05 3.05 19.60
CA PHE A 68 -18.41 4.36 19.59
C PHE A 68 -19.33 5.42 18.97
N CYS A 69 -19.92 5.13 17.82
CA CYS A 69 -20.84 6.04 17.15
C CYS A 69 -22.09 6.31 18.01
N GLU A 70 -22.65 5.28 18.65
CA GLU A 70 -23.79 5.39 19.55
C GLU A 70 -23.47 6.29 20.75
N LYS A 71 -22.34 6.04 21.44
CA LYS A 71 -21.87 6.81 22.59
C LYS A 71 -21.81 8.31 22.32
N PHE A 72 -21.42 8.71 21.10
CA PHE A 72 -21.29 10.11 20.71
C PHE A 72 -22.45 10.64 19.86
N ALA A 73 -23.52 9.85 19.67
CA ALA A 73 -24.65 10.19 18.82
C ALA A 73 -24.22 10.58 17.39
N LEU A 74 -23.26 9.83 16.83
CA LEU A 74 -22.84 9.91 15.44
C LEU A 74 -23.70 8.95 14.60
N PRO A 75 -24.45 9.43 13.59
CA PRO A 75 -25.23 8.53 12.75
C PRO A 75 -24.32 7.65 11.90
N ILE A 76 -24.15 6.37 12.28
CA ILE A 76 -23.13 5.49 11.68
C ILE A 76 -23.29 5.35 10.17
N LYS A 77 -24.52 5.32 9.65
CA LYS A 77 -24.78 5.30 8.21
C LYS A 77 -24.22 6.53 7.49
N ILE A 78 -24.31 7.71 8.10
CA ILE A 78 -23.76 8.95 7.52
C ILE A 78 -22.23 8.92 7.58
N VAL A 79 -21.67 8.43 8.69
CA VAL A 79 -20.23 8.27 8.87
C VAL A 79 -19.66 7.29 7.85
N ALA A 80 -20.21 6.08 7.78
CA ALA A 80 -19.82 5.04 6.84
C ALA A 80 -19.90 5.55 5.39
N ASN A 81 -20.99 6.21 4.99
CA ASN A 81 -21.13 6.75 3.63
C ASN A 81 -20.00 7.74 3.24
N PHE A 82 -19.42 8.45 4.20
CA PHE A 82 -18.36 9.43 3.92
C PHE A 82 -16.96 8.81 4.01
N PHE A 83 -16.72 8.00 5.03
CA PHE A 83 -15.38 7.51 5.37
C PHE A 83 -15.08 6.12 4.84
N ALA A 84 -16.08 5.34 4.43
CA ALA A 84 -15.88 4.00 3.88
C ALA A 84 -14.82 3.98 2.77
N PRO A 85 -14.06 2.89 2.66
CA PRO A 85 -13.06 2.75 1.64
C PRO A 85 -13.73 2.66 0.27
N THR A 86 -13.09 3.25 -0.74
CA THR A 86 -13.57 3.22 -2.12
C THR A 86 -13.41 1.84 -2.77
N CYS A 87 -12.50 1.01 -2.22
CA CYS A 87 -12.18 -0.33 -2.70
C CYS A 87 -11.49 -1.14 -1.60
N HIS A 88 -11.32 -2.44 -1.82
CA HIS A 88 -10.65 -3.36 -0.89
C HIS A 88 -9.12 -3.30 -0.90
N MET A 89 -8.51 -2.53 -1.82
CA MET A 89 -7.04 -2.37 -1.92
C MET A 89 -6.47 -1.45 -0.83
N VAL A 90 -6.83 -1.72 0.41
CA VAL A 90 -6.52 -0.91 1.58
C VAL A 90 -5.33 -1.53 2.30
N ILE A 91 -4.38 -0.70 2.71
CA ILE A 91 -3.24 -1.09 3.55
C ILE A 91 -3.71 -1.26 4.97
N ASP A 92 -3.18 -2.22 5.73
CA ASP A 92 -3.52 -2.40 7.14
C ASP A 92 -3.31 -1.11 7.96
N TYR A 93 -4.21 -0.82 8.91
CA TYR A 93 -4.22 0.43 9.66
C TYR A 93 -2.86 0.78 10.30
N VAL A 94 -2.19 -0.23 10.85
CA VAL A 94 -0.87 -0.09 11.53
C VAL A 94 0.27 0.28 10.56
N HIS A 95 0.08 0.07 9.26
CA HIS A 95 1.05 0.42 8.22
C HIS A 95 0.71 1.72 7.48
N ARG A 96 -0.43 2.36 7.76
CA ARG A 96 -0.85 3.64 7.15
C ARG A 96 -0.08 4.81 7.74
N ARG A 97 1.17 4.98 7.32
CA ARG A 97 2.11 6.00 7.81
C ARG A 97 2.58 6.96 6.72
N ASN A 98 2.03 6.84 5.52
CA ASN A 98 2.48 7.63 4.38
C ASN A 98 1.68 8.92 4.26
N TYR A 99 2.36 10.05 4.08
CA TYR A 99 1.73 11.35 3.95
C TYR A 99 2.39 12.23 2.88
N CYS A 100 1.67 13.28 2.47
CA CYS A 100 2.23 14.32 1.62
C CYS A 100 2.63 15.53 2.47
N PRO A 101 3.92 15.90 2.54
CA PRO A 101 4.36 17.06 3.31
C PRO A 101 3.68 18.36 2.87
N LYS A 102 3.51 18.55 1.55
CA LYS A 102 2.85 19.73 0.98
C LYS A 102 1.36 19.84 1.36
N CYS A 103 0.64 18.72 1.48
CA CYS A 103 -0.74 18.75 1.99
C CYS A 103 -0.81 19.22 3.44
N ILE A 104 0.13 18.78 4.27
CA ILE A 104 0.22 19.20 5.67
C ILE A 104 0.57 20.70 5.75
N GLU A 105 1.55 21.16 4.97
CA GLU A 105 1.89 22.58 4.86
C GLU A 105 0.71 23.45 4.41
N ASP A 106 -0.06 23.01 3.41
CA ASP A 106 -1.21 23.76 2.93
C ASP A 106 -2.32 23.87 3.98
N ASP A 107 -2.50 22.83 4.80
CA ASP A 107 -3.39 22.90 5.96
C ASP A 107 -2.92 23.97 6.97
N LEU A 108 -1.61 24.04 7.25
CA LEU A 108 -1.02 25.04 8.15
C LEU A 108 -1.10 26.46 7.60
N LYS A 109 -0.77 26.66 6.32
CA LYS A 109 -0.90 27.96 5.61
C LYS A 109 -2.34 28.46 5.63
N SER A 110 -3.30 27.54 5.69
CA SER A 110 -4.73 27.84 5.81
C SER A 110 -5.19 28.04 7.27
N HIS A 111 -4.26 28.09 8.24
CA HIS A 111 -4.54 28.15 9.68
C HIS A 111 -5.44 27.00 10.17
N ARG A 112 -5.24 25.79 9.64
CA ARG A 112 -6.01 24.61 9.98
C ARG A 112 -5.13 23.53 10.60
N PHE A 113 -5.71 22.75 11.51
CA PHE A 113 -5.08 21.52 11.97
C PHE A 113 -4.79 20.58 10.79
N PRO A 114 -3.62 19.93 10.71
CA PRO A 114 -3.34 18.97 9.65
C PRO A 114 -4.38 17.85 9.57
N SER A 115 -4.72 17.44 8.34
CA SER A 115 -5.64 16.32 8.07
C SER A 115 -4.93 15.15 7.40
N TRP A 116 -5.16 13.95 7.92
CA TRP A 116 -4.70 12.72 7.26
C TRP A 116 -5.66 12.35 6.14
N LYS A 117 -5.12 11.96 4.99
CA LYS A 117 -5.96 11.63 3.84
C LYS A 117 -6.32 10.14 3.79
N LYS A 118 -7.58 9.85 3.50
CA LYS A 118 -8.09 8.51 3.25
C LYS A 118 -7.38 7.87 2.07
N SER A 119 -7.21 8.59 0.96
CA SER A 119 -6.54 8.08 -0.25
C SER A 119 -5.11 7.58 -0.03
N TRP A 120 -4.38 8.08 0.96
CA TRP A 120 -3.02 7.61 1.28
C TRP A 120 -2.99 6.18 1.85
N SER A 121 -4.17 5.65 2.18
CA SER A 121 -4.37 4.33 2.78
C SER A 121 -4.54 3.22 1.74
N TYR A 122 -4.50 3.52 0.44
CA TYR A 122 -4.60 2.51 -0.61
C TYR A 122 -3.23 2.00 -1.07
N SER A 123 -3.13 0.69 -1.31
CA SER A 123 -1.88 0.03 -1.72
C SER A 123 -1.37 0.49 -3.09
N PHE A 124 -2.26 0.93 -3.96
CA PHE A 124 -1.91 1.50 -5.26
C PHE A 124 -1.59 3.00 -5.21
N VAL A 125 -1.65 3.65 -4.05
CA VAL A 125 -1.31 5.08 -3.91
C VAL A 125 0.12 5.23 -3.39
N ALA A 126 0.99 5.72 -4.27
CA ALA A 126 2.37 6.06 -4.00
C ALA A 126 2.59 7.59 -4.02
N CYS A 127 1.88 8.30 -4.89
CA CYS A 127 2.02 9.73 -5.12
C CYS A 127 0.75 10.49 -4.73
N CYS A 128 0.93 11.65 -4.12
CA CYS A 128 -0.13 12.64 -3.90
C CYS A 128 -0.54 13.28 -5.22
N LYS A 129 -1.83 13.18 -5.55
CA LYS A 129 -2.43 13.77 -6.76
C LYS A 129 -2.56 15.29 -6.73
N VAL A 130 -2.61 15.87 -5.53
CA VAL A 130 -2.78 17.33 -5.36
C VAL A 130 -1.47 18.05 -5.67
N HIS A 131 -0.35 17.48 -5.22
CA HIS A 131 0.97 18.14 -5.30
C HIS A 131 1.96 17.48 -6.23
N ASN A 132 1.54 16.42 -6.93
CA ASN A 132 2.38 15.58 -7.78
C ASN A 132 3.68 15.20 -7.08
N TYR A 133 3.54 14.59 -5.90
CA TYR A 133 4.65 14.39 -4.98
C TYR A 133 4.60 12.97 -4.42
N LEU A 134 5.73 12.27 -4.42
CA LEU A 134 5.83 10.95 -3.77
C LEU A 134 5.51 11.09 -2.28
N LEU A 135 4.62 10.25 -1.76
CA LEU A 135 4.33 10.24 -0.33
C LEU A 135 5.60 9.88 0.45
N VAL A 136 5.70 10.36 1.68
CA VAL A 136 6.82 10.03 2.58
C VAL A 136 6.31 9.22 3.75
N PRO A 137 7.05 8.21 4.22
CA PRO A 137 6.72 7.51 5.44
C PRO A 137 6.99 8.41 6.65
N LEU A 138 6.11 8.34 7.65
CA LEU A 138 6.37 8.86 8.99
C LEU A 138 7.48 8.04 9.64
N ASN A 139 8.47 8.70 10.24
CA ASN A 139 9.58 8.06 10.94
C ASN A 139 9.17 7.48 12.29
N ASN A 140 8.08 8.00 12.86
CA ASN A 140 7.59 7.54 14.13
C ASN A 140 7.24 6.04 14.09
N GLU A 141 7.81 5.28 15.03
CA GLU A 141 7.59 3.85 15.20
C GLU A 141 6.22 3.54 15.84
N TYR A 142 5.47 4.53 16.34
CA TYR A 142 4.12 4.30 16.85
C TYR A 142 3.13 3.99 15.71
N PHE A 143 2.98 2.69 15.42
CA PHE A 143 2.27 2.12 14.27
C PHE A 143 0.78 2.48 14.20
N ALA A 144 0.13 2.70 15.35
CA ALA A 144 -1.33 2.87 15.46
C ALA A 144 -1.77 4.20 16.09
N ASP A 145 -0.93 5.24 16.04
CA ASP A 145 -1.27 6.50 16.72
C ASP A 145 -2.47 7.21 16.09
N SER A 146 -3.46 7.57 16.91
CA SER A 146 -4.60 8.43 16.53
C SER A 146 -4.19 9.84 16.05
N ASN A 147 -2.94 10.25 16.30
CA ASN A 147 -2.41 11.58 16.07
C ASN A 147 -1.33 11.65 14.95
N LYS A 148 -1.39 10.76 13.95
CA LYS A 148 -0.40 10.71 12.83
C LYS A 148 -0.21 12.07 12.15
N SER A 149 -1.29 12.83 12.00
CA SER A 149 -1.30 14.17 11.39
C SER A 149 -0.40 15.16 12.12
N TRP A 150 -0.35 15.11 13.45
CA TRP A 150 0.51 15.99 14.25
C TRP A 150 1.97 15.55 14.24
N TRP A 151 2.21 14.24 14.22
CA TRP A 151 3.57 13.73 14.06
C TRP A 151 4.17 14.13 12.71
N ALA A 152 3.40 14.00 11.62
CA ALA A 152 3.81 14.48 10.31
C ALA A 152 4.13 15.97 10.33
N PHE A 153 3.30 16.79 11.00
CA PHE A 153 3.59 18.21 11.21
C PHE A 153 4.91 18.44 11.96
N THR A 154 5.14 17.70 13.04
CA THR A 154 6.34 17.81 13.87
C THR A 154 7.59 17.45 13.05
N GLU A 155 7.52 16.40 12.23
CA GLU A 155 8.60 16.01 11.32
C GLU A 155 8.89 17.05 10.24
N ILE A 156 7.84 17.66 9.69
CA ILE A 156 8.00 18.73 8.69
C ILE A 156 8.68 19.94 9.33
N SER A 157 8.18 20.37 10.49
CA SER A 157 8.68 21.54 11.22
C SER A 157 10.14 21.39 11.64
N ASN A 158 10.55 20.17 11.97
CA ASN A 158 11.93 19.84 12.33
C ASN A 158 12.84 19.56 11.11
N GLY A 159 12.33 19.73 9.88
CA GLY A 159 13.08 19.48 8.64
C GLY A 159 13.45 18.00 8.40
N MET A 160 12.84 17.06 9.13
CA MET A 160 13.18 15.63 9.06
C MET A 160 12.70 14.95 7.78
N HIS A 161 11.65 15.48 7.15
CA HIS A 161 11.12 14.98 5.87
C HIS A 161 12.12 15.10 4.69
N CYS A 162 13.18 15.90 4.83
CA CYS A 162 14.23 16.05 3.81
C CYS A 162 15.16 14.83 3.70
N ARG A 163 15.10 13.85 4.62
CA ARG A 163 16.02 12.69 4.65
C ARG A 163 15.62 11.55 3.71
N PHE A 164 14.32 11.40 3.43
CA PHE A 164 13.79 10.36 2.53
C PHE A 164 13.52 10.87 1.12
N SER A 165 13.77 12.16 0.89
CA SER A 165 13.79 12.70 -0.44
C SER A 165 15.06 12.16 -1.11
N CYS A 166 14.93 11.03 -1.80
CA CYS A 166 15.89 10.60 -2.82
C CYS A 166 16.23 11.81 -3.74
N VAL A 167 15.27 12.73 -3.89
CA VAL A 167 15.35 14.12 -4.42
C VAL A 167 16.62 14.89 -4.06
N ARG A 168 17.16 14.82 -2.83
CA ARG A 168 18.38 15.58 -2.47
C ARG A 168 19.67 14.90 -2.96
N SER A 169 19.64 13.60 -3.18
CA SER A 169 20.77 12.87 -3.77
C SER A 169 20.81 12.99 -5.30
N TYR A 170 19.78 13.57 -5.91
CA TYR A 170 19.59 13.68 -7.37
C TYR A 170 19.97 15.03 -7.98
N GLY A 171 20.84 15.81 -7.33
CA GLY A 171 21.60 16.87 -7.99
C GLY A 171 20.80 17.90 -8.82
N GLY A 172 19.52 18.15 -8.51
CA GLY A 172 18.70 19.13 -9.22
C GLY A 172 18.22 18.72 -10.62
N ILE A 173 18.07 17.41 -10.90
CA ILE A 173 17.60 16.93 -12.21
C ILE A 173 16.08 17.17 -12.36
N ARG A 174 15.69 17.90 -13.41
CA ARG A 174 14.28 18.20 -13.76
C ARG A 174 13.41 16.96 -14.08
N ASN A 175 14.04 15.81 -14.35
CA ASN A 175 13.37 14.58 -14.81
C ASN A 175 12.81 13.68 -13.68
N GLU A 176 12.92 14.09 -12.41
CA GLU A 176 12.25 13.42 -11.28
C GLU A 176 10.72 13.39 -11.41
N LEU A 177 10.16 14.28 -12.23
CA LEU A 177 8.73 14.37 -12.50
C LEU A 177 8.21 13.20 -13.34
N LEU A 178 9.03 12.52 -14.15
CA LEU A 178 8.52 11.49 -15.05
C LEU A 178 8.03 10.24 -14.30
N PRO A 179 8.83 9.58 -13.42
CA PRO A 179 8.32 8.43 -12.67
C PRO A 179 7.05 8.79 -11.88
N ILE A 180 7.00 10.00 -11.31
CA ILE A 180 5.82 10.51 -10.60
C ILE A 180 4.63 10.69 -11.55
N LYS A 181 4.82 11.30 -12.71
CA LYS A 181 3.78 11.55 -13.72
C LYS A 181 3.19 10.24 -14.23
N ILE A 182 4.02 9.28 -14.60
CA ILE A 182 3.60 7.94 -15.02
C ILE A 182 2.84 7.27 -13.88
N THR A 183 3.39 7.27 -12.67
CA THR A 183 2.74 6.69 -11.48
C THR A 183 1.36 7.30 -11.22
N LEU A 184 1.22 8.62 -11.35
CA LEU A 184 -0.07 9.31 -11.21
C LEU A 184 -1.06 8.91 -12.30
N ALA A 185 -0.60 8.73 -13.54
CA ALA A 185 -1.43 8.25 -14.64
C ALA A 185 -1.92 6.81 -14.37
N VAL A 186 -1.05 5.93 -13.87
CA VAL A 186 -1.42 4.56 -13.47
C VAL A 186 -2.40 4.58 -12.30
N GLN A 187 -2.15 5.39 -11.27
CA GLN A 187 -3.10 5.61 -10.16
C GLN A 187 -4.48 6.07 -10.64
N ALA A 188 -4.53 6.99 -11.62
CA ALA A 188 -5.79 7.45 -12.20
C ALA A 188 -6.48 6.36 -13.03
N TRP A 189 -5.72 5.57 -13.77
CA TRP A 189 -6.23 4.42 -14.53
C TRP A 189 -6.87 3.38 -13.60
N ILE A 190 -6.23 3.03 -12.49
CA ILE A 190 -6.78 2.08 -11.49
C ILE A 190 -8.09 2.62 -10.91
N GLU A 191 -8.12 3.88 -10.49
CA GLU A 191 -9.34 4.50 -9.97
C GLU A 191 -10.48 4.51 -10.97
N LEU A 192 -10.19 4.74 -12.25
CA LEU A 192 -11.20 4.65 -13.31
C LEU A 192 -11.77 3.22 -13.39
N ARG A 193 -10.91 2.20 -13.38
CA ARG A 193 -11.35 0.80 -13.41
C ARG A 193 -12.13 0.41 -12.16
N LEU A 194 -11.76 0.90 -10.98
CA LEU A 194 -12.51 0.70 -9.74
C LEU A 194 -13.92 1.31 -9.83
N LYS A 195 -14.05 2.51 -10.40
CA LYS A 195 -15.35 3.14 -10.66
C LYS A 195 -16.20 2.36 -11.67
N GLU A 196 -15.58 1.83 -12.73
CA GLU A 196 -16.27 0.97 -13.70
C GLU A 196 -16.75 -0.33 -13.05
N LYS A 197 -15.91 -1.00 -12.25
CA LYS A 197 -16.29 -2.20 -11.49
C LYS A 197 -17.50 -1.93 -10.58
N ALA A 198 -17.48 -0.81 -9.85
CA ALA A 198 -18.59 -0.42 -8.98
C ALA A 198 -19.90 -0.25 -9.75
N ARG A 199 -19.87 0.41 -10.92
CA ARG A 199 -21.06 0.55 -11.79
C ARG A 199 -21.54 -0.78 -12.34
N VAL A 200 -20.63 -1.69 -12.72
CA VAL A 200 -21.00 -2.98 -13.32
C VAL A 200 -21.59 -3.95 -12.30
N LEU A 201 -21.14 -3.91 -11.04
CA LEU A 201 -21.71 -4.72 -9.95
C LEU A 201 -23.20 -4.43 -9.75
N GLU A 202 -23.66 -3.20 -10.01
CA GLU A 202 -25.08 -2.85 -9.99
C GLU A 202 -25.90 -3.64 -11.05
N PHE A 203 -25.24 -4.17 -12.09
CA PHE A 203 -25.87 -4.88 -13.20
C PHE A 203 -25.53 -6.39 -13.27
N ASN A 204 -24.79 -6.95 -12.30
CA ASN A 204 -24.44 -8.38 -12.24
C ASN A 204 -23.71 -8.95 -13.49
N ILE A 205 -22.92 -8.15 -14.18
CA ILE A 205 -22.13 -8.61 -15.35
C ILE A 205 -20.66 -8.77 -14.95
N SER A 206 -20.03 -9.92 -15.19
CA SER A 206 -18.56 -10.01 -15.04
C SER A 206 -17.89 -9.23 -16.17
N SER A 207 -17.22 -8.13 -15.85
CA SER A 207 -16.57 -7.28 -16.85
C SER A 207 -15.10 -7.64 -17.03
N SER A 208 -14.58 -7.36 -18.23
CA SER A 208 -13.13 -7.34 -18.50
C SER A 208 -12.36 -6.46 -17.51
N ALA A 209 -12.97 -5.38 -17.00
CA ALA A 209 -12.38 -4.50 -15.99
C ALA A 209 -12.13 -5.22 -14.66
N GLU A 210 -13.03 -6.11 -14.22
CA GLU A 210 -12.82 -6.88 -12.99
C GLU A 210 -11.60 -7.81 -13.10
N ARG A 211 -11.47 -8.51 -14.23
CA ARG A 211 -10.30 -9.37 -14.48
C ARG A 211 -9.03 -8.56 -14.49
N LEU A 212 -8.98 -7.45 -15.24
CA LEU A 212 -7.82 -6.57 -15.29
C LEU A 212 -7.41 -6.05 -13.90
N LEU A 213 -8.37 -5.63 -13.08
CA LEU A 213 -8.11 -5.21 -11.70
C LEU A 213 -7.54 -6.35 -10.85
N ARG A 214 -8.07 -7.57 -10.97
CA ARG A 214 -7.55 -8.72 -10.22
C ARG A 214 -6.09 -9.03 -10.55
N ALA A 215 -5.66 -9.07 -11.82
CA ALA A 215 -4.23 -9.27 -12.07
C ALA A 215 -3.39 -8.06 -11.70
N TYR A 216 -3.92 -6.85 -11.85
CA TYR A 216 -3.23 -5.66 -11.37
C TYR A 216 -2.93 -5.82 -9.87
N GLU A 217 -3.93 -6.17 -9.06
CA GLU A 217 -3.82 -6.43 -7.63
C GLU A 217 -2.83 -7.57 -7.33
N THR A 218 -2.91 -8.68 -8.06
CA THR A 218 -2.00 -9.81 -7.94
C THR A 218 -0.55 -9.41 -8.22
N LEU A 219 -0.28 -8.74 -9.33
CA LEU A 219 1.09 -8.33 -9.68
C LEU A 219 1.64 -7.34 -8.67
N LEU A 220 0.83 -6.37 -8.25
CA LEU A 220 1.19 -5.42 -7.20
C LEU A 220 1.58 -6.16 -5.92
N THR A 221 0.77 -7.13 -5.50
CA THR A 221 1.00 -7.97 -4.32
C THR A 221 2.33 -8.71 -4.37
N ILE A 222 2.68 -9.21 -5.55
CA ILE A 222 3.88 -10.03 -5.76
C ILE A 222 5.12 -9.17 -5.86
N PHE A 223 5.04 -8.05 -6.58
CA PHE A 223 6.13 -7.09 -6.66
C PHE A 223 6.44 -6.45 -5.31
N LEU A 224 5.44 -6.32 -4.44
CA LEU A 224 5.59 -5.77 -3.10
C LEU A 224 5.82 -6.82 -2.01
N ARG A 225 5.99 -8.10 -2.34
CA ARG A 225 6.17 -9.18 -1.34
C ARG A 225 7.28 -8.84 -0.33
N ALA A 226 7.00 -9.06 0.95
CA ALA A 226 7.97 -8.83 2.01
C ALA A 226 9.09 -9.88 1.99
N ARG A 227 10.33 -9.43 2.27
CA ARG A 227 11.47 -10.31 2.48
C ARG A 227 11.40 -11.00 3.85
N SER A 228 11.79 -12.27 3.90
CA SER A 228 12.05 -13.01 5.15
C SER A 228 13.37 -13.78 5.07
N ASP A 229 13.81 -14.38 6.19
CA ASP A 229 15.05 -15.18 6.21
C ASP A 229 15.07 -16.30 5.16
N LYS A 230 13.89 -16.82 4.79
CA LYS A 230 13.73 -17.94 3.86
C LYS A 230 13.30 -17.51 2.46
N ARG A 231 12.91 -16.26 2.25
CA ARG A 231 12.30 -15.80 0.99
C ARG A 231 12.80 -14.42 0.58
N CYS A 232 13.18 -14.30 -0.68
CA CYS A 232 13.47 -13.03 -1.32
C CYS A 232 12.28 -12.09 -1.24
N SER A 233 12.56 -10.80 -1.29
CA SER A 233 11.58 -9.74 -1.48
C SER A 233 10.91 -9.87 -2.84
N GLY A 234 9.81 -9.14 -3.03
CA GLY A 234 9.26 -8.86 -4.36
C GLY A 234 10.17 -7.95 -5.17
N ALA A 235 10.11 -8.05 -6.50
CA ALA A 235 10.99 -7.31 -7.39
C ALA A 235 11.00 -5.80 -7.11
N ALA A 236 9.84 -5.16 -6.87
CA ALA A 236 9.79 -3.72 -6.61
C ALA A 236 10.40 -3.29 -5.27
N ARG A 237 10.67 -4.23 -4.35
CA ARG A 237 11.41 -3.96 -3.10
C ARG A 237 12.91 -4.19 -3.23
N GLU A 238 13.34 -4.97 -4.23
CA GLU A 238 14.75 -5.22 -4.54
C GLU A 238 15.29 -4.20 -5.54
N VAL A 239 14.49 -3.92 -6.56
CA VAL A 239 14.80 -2.99 -7.63
C VAL A 239 14.78 -1.57 -7.08
N MET A 240 15.84 -0.82 -7.35
CA MET A 240 16.05 0.56 -6.94
C MET A 240 16.16 0.84 -5.42
N ASN A 241 16.28 -0.17 -4.57
CA ASN A 241 16.39 0.07 -3.14
C ASN A 241 17.83 0.46 -2.75
N HIS A 242 18.05 1.73 -2.40
CA HIS A 242 19.32 2.22 -1.84
C HIS A 242 19.57 1.69 -0.41
N GLY A 243 18.57 1.08 0.23
CA GLY A 243 18.67 0.35 1.49
C GLY A 243 18.32 -1.13 1.32
N SER A 244 18.87 -2.02 2.14
CA SER A 244 18.41 -3.41 2.19
C SER A 244 16.97 -3.43 2.70
N ASP A 245 16.03 -4.03 1.95
CA ASP A 245 14.69 -4.33 2.47
C ASP A 245 14.81 -5.03 3.83
N THR A 246 14.00 -4.60 4.80
CA THR A 246 14.05 -5.14 6.16
C THR A 246 13.76 -6.64 6.12
N ILE A 247 14.71 -7.43 6.59
CA ILE A 247 14.53 -8.88 6.67
C ILE A 247 13.60 -9.15 7.84
N ASN A 248 12.43 -9.71 7.55
CA ASN A 248 11.54 -10.16 8.59
C ASN A 248 12.03 -11.53 9.10
N HIS A 249 12.53 -11.55 10.34
CA HIS A 249 13.09 -12.75 10.97
C HIS A 249 12.02 -13.74 11.48
N HIS A 250 10.74 -13.40 11.34
CA HIS A 250 9.65 -14.31 11.64
C HIS A 250 9.50 -15.37 10.53
N LEU A 251 9.10 -16.58 10.93
CA LEU A 251 8.79 -17.67 10.01
C LEU A 251 7.43 -17.44 9.33
N TYR A 252 7.37 -16.46 8.43
CA TYR A 252 6.17 -16.21 7.64
C TYR A 252 5.97 -17.27 6.56
N THR A 253 4.73 -17.62 6.27
CA THR A 253 4.32 -18.36 5.07
C THR A 253 4.45 -17.47 3.83
N TYR A 254 4.25 -18.03 2.64
CA TYR A 254 4.28 -17.24 1.41
C TYR A 254 3.15 -16.21 1.38
N GLU A 255 1.94 -16.63 1.74
CA GLU A 255 0.74 -15.77 1.79
C GLU A 255 0.91 -14.64 2.82
N GLU A 256 1.49 -14.94 3.99
CA GLU A 256 1.80 -13.93 5.00
C GLU A 256 2.84 -12.92 4.48
N CYS A 257 3.87 -13.36 3.75
CA CYS A 257 4.83 -12.46 3.10
C CYS A 257 4.18 -11.57 2.03
N LEU A 258 3.19 -12.08 1.29
CA LEU A 258 2.43 -11.29 0.31
C LEU A 258 1.61 -10.20 1.01
N SER A 259 0.81 -10.59 2.02
CA SER A 259 -0.02 -9.68 2.80
C SER A 259 0.79 -8.58 3.48
N LEU A 260 1.83 -8.99 4.23
CA LEU A 260 2.75 -8.06 4.89
C LEU A 260 3.46 -7.15 3.89
N GLY A 261 3.81 -7.67 2.72
CA GLY A 261 4.49 -6.93 1.67
C GLY A 261 3.71 -5.73 1.19
N ILE A 262 2.43 -5.93 0.83
CA ILE A 262 1.52 -4.86 0.41
C ILE A 262 1.42 -3.79 1.49
N SER A 263 1.17 -4.22 2.74
CA SER A 263 0.93 -3.29 3.84
C SER A 263 2.18 -2.50 4.18
N SER A 264 3.32 -3.17 4.33
CA SER A 264 4.59 -2.57 4.76
C SER A 264 5.39 -1.86 3.68
N ALA A 265 5.03 -2.00 2.40
CA ALA A 265 5.71 -1.31 1.30
C ALA A 265 5.69 0.22 1.51
N VAL A 266 6.87 0.86 1.45
CA VAL A 266 6.96 2.32 1.46
C VAL A 266 6.49 2.89 0.11
N PRO A 267 6.15 4.20 0.03
CA PRO A 267 5.63 4.80 -1.20
C PRO A 267 6.53 4.59 -2.41
N TYR A 268 7.84 4.58 -2.21
CA TYR A 268 8.80 4.33 -3.28
C TYR A 268 8.66 2.91 -3.86
N HIS A 269 8.59 1.86 -3.02
CA HIS A 269 8.36 0.49 -3.50
C HIS A 269 7.06 0.37 -4.29
N ARG A 270 5.99 1.04 -3.81
CA ARG A 270 4.69 1.08 -4.51
C ARG A 270 4.79 1.76 -5.86
N MET A 271 5.52 2.88 -5.94
CA MET A 271 5.81 3.57 -7.20
C MET A 271 6.50 2.62 -8.18
N ILE A 272 7.53 1.89 -7.74
CA ILE A 272 8.25 0.95 -8.62
C ILE A 272 7.34 -0.17 -9.08
N ALA A 273 6.54 -0.74 -8.17
CA ALA A 273 5.58 -1.78 -8.54
C ALA A 273 4.53 -1.26 -9.55
N LEU A 274 4.04 -0.02 -9.37
CA LEU A 274 3.12 0.63 -10.31
C LEU A 274 3.73 0.79 -11.70
N LEU A 275 4.99 1.22 -11.79
CA LEU A 275 5.72 1.33 -13.05
C LEU A 275 5.90 -0.05 -13.73
N MET A 276 6.24 -1.08 -12.95
CA MET A 276 6.39 -2.44 -13.47
C MET A 276 5.07 -2.98 -14.03
N VAL A 277 3.97 -2.77 -13.30
CA VAL A 277 2.65 -3.19 -13.77
C VAL A 277 2.24 -2.40 -15.01
N ALA A 278 2.53 -1.10 -15.06
CA ALA A 278 2.23 -0.27 -16.22
C ALA A 278 2.93 -0.77 -17.49
N GLU A 279 4.22 -1.13 -17.39
CA GLU A 279 4.98 -1.70 -18.50
C GLU A 279 4.36 -3.01 -19.00
N LEU A 280 4.05 -3.94 -18.08
CA LEU A 280 3.48 -5.25 -18.42
C LEU A 280 2.10 -5.14 -19.09
N PHE A 281 1.31 -4.15 -18.69
CA PHE A 281 0.01 -3.88 -19.30
C PHE A 281 0.13 -3.07 -20.60
N GLY A 282 1.34 -2.65 -21.00
CA GLY A 282 1.55 -1.81 -22.18
C GLY A 282 0.93 -0.42 -22.03
N LEU A 283 0.91 0.12 -20.81
CA LEU A 283 0.47 1.49 -20.53
C LEU A 283 1.57 2.52 -20.79
N LEU A 284 2.81 2.06 -20.98
CA LEU A 284 3.98 2.88 -21.28
C LEU A 284 4.31 2.78 -22.76
N ASP A 285 4.55 3.92 -23.41
CA ASP A 285 5.09 3.91 -24.76
C ASP A 285 6.63 3.74 -24.77
N ALA A 286 7.22 3.63 -25.95
CA ALA A 286 8.67 3.45 -26.07
C ALA A 286 9.45 4.67 -25.53
N GLY A 287 8.90 5.88 -25.66
CA GLY A 287 9.51 7.11 -25.15
C GLY A 287 9.53 7.14 -23.62
N ASP A 288 8.42 6.77 -22.98
CA ASP A 288 8.32 6.63 -21.52
C ASP A 288 9.37 5.64 -20.99
N LEU A 289 9.53 4.49 -21.66
CA LEU A 289 10.50 3.46 -21.27
C LEU A 289 11.95 3.91 -21.42
N ASP A 290 12.27 4.60 -22.51
CA ASP A 290 13.62 5.12 -22.73
C ASP A 290 13.95 6.23 -21.75
N GLU A 291 13.01 7.13 -21.46
CA GLU A 291 13.21 8.18 -20.47
C GLU A 291 13.31 7.59 -19.04
N LEU A 292 12.55 6.55 -18.70
CA LEU A 292 12.71 5.83 -17.42
C LEU A 292 14.11 5.21 -17.27
N LYS A 293 14.68 4.63 -18.34
CA LYS A 293 16.05 4.10 -18.33
C LYS A 293 17.08 5.22 -18.17
N GLU A 294 16.88 6.37 -18.79
CA GLU A 294 17.78 7.52 -18.62
C GLU A 294 17.69 8.07 -17.18
N VAL A 295 16.48 8.23 -16.64
CA VAL A 295 16.28 8.64 -15.24
C VAL A 295 16.93 7.64 -14.29
N SER A 296 16.82 6.34 -14.55
CA SER A 296 17.41 5.32 -13.68
C SER A 296 18.93 5.44 -13.62
N LYS A 297 19.60 5.60 -14.77
CA LYS A 297 21.06 5.81 -14.85
C LYS A 297 21.52 7.00 -14.02
N LEU A 298 20.75 8.09 -14.05
CA LEU A 298 21.05 9.32 -13.30
C LEU A 298 20.78 9.19 -11.80
N SER A 299 19.84 8.33 -11.41
CA SER A 299 19.39 8.17 -10.03
C SER A 299 20.11 7.06 -9.26
N TYR A 300 21.26 6.58 -9.77
CA TYR A 300 21.94 5.37 -9.29
C TYR A 300 20.98 4.18 -9.14
N CYS A 301 19.92 4.21 -9.92
CA CYS A 301 18.85 3.25 -9.94
C CYS A 301 19.07 2.33 -11.14
N LYS A 302 19.05 1.02 -10.91
CA LYS A 302 19.10 0.04 -11.99
C LYS A 302 17.67 -0.30 -12.37
N TRP A 303 17.07 0.47 -13.29
CA TRP A 303 15.87 0.04 -14.01
C TRP A 303 16.28 -0.46 -15.37
N ALA A 304 16.19 -1.77 -15.61
CA ALA A 304 16.40 -2.30 -16.95
C ALA A 304 15.08 -2.33 -17.75
N SER A 305 14.06 -2.97 -17.18
CA SER A 305 12.68 -3.10 -17.68
C SER A 305 11.94 -4.04 -16.73
N ALA A 306 10.63 -3.93 -16.60
CA ALA A 306 9.82 -4.89 -15.85
C ALA A 306 10.04 -6.32 -16.36
N GLU A 307 10.17 -6.50 -17.69
CA GLU A 307 10.48 -7.81 -18.28
C GLU A 307 11.85 -8.34 -17.85
N HIS A 308 12.88 -7.50 -17.84
CA HIS A 308 14.21 -7.91 -17.39
C HIS A 308 14.22 -8.24 -15.90
N GLU A 309 13.63 -7.37 -15.08
CA GLU A 309 13.58 -7.57 -13.63
C GLU A 309 12.83 -8.86 -13.26
N LEU A 310 11.77 -9.18 -14.00
CA LEU A 310 11.06 -10.45 -13.86
C LEU A 310 11.87 -11.67 -14.31
N LYS A 311 12.68 -11.55 -15.37
CA LYS A 311 13.55 -12.65 -15.83
C LYS A 311 14.63 -12.98 -14.81
N VAL A 312 15.21 -11.96 -14.18
CA VAL A 312 16.23 -12.16 -13.15
C VAL A 312 15.64 -12.45 -11.76
N TYR A 313 14.32 -12.33 -11.60
CA TYR A 313 13.63 -12.53 -10.34
C TYR A 313 13.67 -14.00 -9.89
N LYS A 314 14.39 -14.24 -8.79
CA LYS A 314 14.55 -15.58 -8.18
C LYS A 314 13.53 -15.86 -7.08
N GLY A 315 12.39 -15.19 -7.13
CA GLY A 315 11.44 -15.19 -6.03
C GLY A 315 10.52 -16.41 -5.95
N PHE A 316 10.54 -17.32 -6.92
CA PHE A 316 9.73 -18.54 -6.91
C PHE A 316 10.57 -19.70 -6.38
N TYR A 317 10.24 -20.16 -5.18
CA TYR A 317 10.99 -21.20 -4.47
C TYR A 317 10.41 -22.59 -4.66
N VAL A 318 9.15 -22.68 -5.06
CA VAL A 318 8.47 -23.94 -5.35
C VAL A 318 7.75 -23.79 -6.70
N ILE A 319 7.72 -24.86 -7.50
CA ILE A 319 7.04 -24.85 -8.80
C ILE A 319 5.54 -24.51 -8.69
N ASP A 320 4.92 -24.86 -7.56
CA ASP A 320 3.52 -24.56 -7.30
C ASP A 320 3.29 -23.05 -7.14
N ASP A 321 4.23 -22.29 -6.58
CA ASP A 321 4.14 -20.83 -6.50
C ASP A 321 4.16 -20.20 -7.91
N TYR A 322 5.00 -20.74 -8.80
CA TYR A 322 5.07 -20.31 -10.20
C TYR A 322 3.80 -20.69 -10.98
N ARG A 323 3.26 -21.89 -10.77
CA ARG A 323 2.00 -22.31 -11.43
C ARG A 323 0.80 -21.54 -10.93
N ALA A 324 0.69 -21.35 -9.62
CA ALA A 324 -0.33 -20.50 -9.01
C ALA A 324 -0.21 -19.07 -9.51
N PHE A 325 1.02 -18.58 -9.77
CA PHE A 325 1.21 -17.29 -10.41
C PHE A 325 0.67 -17.26 -11.85
N LEU A 326 1.06 -18.22 -12.68
CA LEU A 326 0.61 -18.26 -14.08
C LEU A 326 -0.90 -18.43 -14.22
N SER A 327 -1.54 -19.20 -13.34
CA SER A 327 -2.99 -19.39 -13.37
C SER A 327 -3.76 -18.10 -13.10
N LEU A 328 -3.15 -17.10 -12.44
CA LEU A 328 -3.75 -15.77 -12.23
C LEU A 328 -3.91 -14.98 -13.53
N PHE A 329 -3.20 -15.38 -14.59
CA PHE A 329 -3.31 -14.79 -15.92
C PHE A 329 -4.18 -15.63 -16.88
N GLU A 330 -4.74 -16.76 -16.42
CA GLU A 330 -5.69 -17.51 -17.24
C GLU A 330 -6.93 -16.65 -17.54
N GLY A 331 -7.26 -16.51 -18.84
CA GLY A 331 -8.38 -15.68 -19.29
C GLY A 331 -8.06 -14.18 -19.46
N PHE A 332 -6.79 -13.79 -19.38
CA PHE A 332 -6.31 -12.46 -19.75
C PHE A 332 -6.24 -12.27 -21.27
N PRO A 333 -6.20 -11.01 -21.75
CA PRO A 333 -5.79 -10.75 -23.12
C PRO A 333 -4.47 -11.48 -23.41
N VAL A 334 -4.43 -12.24 -24.50
CA VAL A 334 -3.32 -13.13 -24.86
C VAL A 334 -1.98 -12.40 -24.81
N HIS A 335 -1.93 -11.14 -25.26
CA HIS A 335 -0.71 -10.32 -25.25
C HIS A 335 -0.18 -9.95 -23.86
N ILE A 336 -1.03 -9.90 -22.82
CA ILE A 336 -0.58 -9.68 -21.42
C ILE A 336 -0.06 -11.00 -20.85
N TYR A 337 -0.82 -12.08 -21.05
CA TYR A 337 -0.43 -13.43 -20.64
C TYR A 337 0.94 -13.81 -21.23
N ASP A 338 1.11 -13.63 -22.54
CA ASP A 338 2.34 -13.96 -23.25
C ASP A 338 3.53 -13.14 -22.76
N ARG A 339 3.34 -11.84 -22.49
CA ARG A 339 4.39 -10.98 -21.91
C ARG A 339 4.79 -11.44 -20.51
N CYS A 340 3.83 -11.67 -19.62
CA CYS A 340 4.11 -12.16 -18.27
C CYS A 340 4.80 -13.52 -18.28
N LYS A 341 4.33 -14.45 -19.13
CA LYS A 341 4.93 -15.77 -19.29
C LYS A 341 6.36 -15.69 -19.83
N ALA A 342 6.58 -14.89 -20.87
CA ALA A 342 7.91 -14.69 -21.46
C ALA A 342 8.89 -14.04 -20.46
N ALA A 343 8.41 -13.11 -19.65
CA ALA A 343 9.20 -12.46 -18.60
C ALA A 343 9.57 -13.43 -17.46
N LEU A 344 8.90 -14.57 -17.31
CA LEU A 344 9.08 -15.49 -16.18
C LEU A 344 9.63 -16.87 -16.56
N CYS A 345 9.97 -17.09 -17.82
CA CYS A 345 10.53 -18.35 -18.30
C CYS A 345 11.79 -18.79 -17.50
N ASP A 346 12.62 -17.83 -17.10
CA ASP A 346 13.83 -18.10 -16.32
C ASP A 346 13.51 -18.42 -14.84
N ALA A 347 12.46 -17.79 -14.31
CA ALA A 347 11.95 -18.07 -12.96
C ALA A 347 11.38 -19.49 -12.84
N GLU A 348 10.73 -20.01 -13.89
CA GLU A 348 10.31 -21.41 -13.98
C GLU A 348 11.49 -22.36 -13.85
N THR A 349 12.54 -22.11 -14.65
CA THR A 349 13.78 -22.91 -14.64
C THR A 349 14.44 -22.88 -13.26
N PHE A 350 14.45 -21.71 -12.61
CA PHE A 350 14.95 -21.58 -11.25
C PHE A 350 14.13 -22.38 -10.24
N ALA A 351 12.80 -22.28 -10.26
CA ALA A 351 11.91 -23.01 -9.36
C ALA A 351 12.08 -24.53 -9.50
N TYR A 352 12.21 -25.04 -10.73
CA TYR A 352 12.51 -26.44 -11.00
C TYR A 352 13.86 -26.88 -10.44
N ARG A 353 14.93 -26.10 -10.65
CA ARG A 353 16.27 -26.42 -10.14
C ARG A 353 16.31 -26.39 -8.61
N TYR A 354 15.69 -25.39 -7.99
CA TYR A 354 15.65 -25.26 -6.55
C TYR A 354 14.91 -26.44 -5.90
N PHE A 355 13.75 -26.82 -6.43
CA PHE A 355 12.99 -27.98 -5.97
C PHE A 355 13.80 -29.28 -6.07
N ASN A 356 14.50 -29.49 -7.18
CA ASN A 356 15.30 -30.69 -7.39
C ASN A 356 16.55 -30.77 -6.50
N ILE A 357 17.13 -29.62 -6.12
CA ILE A 357 18.35 -29.58 -5.29
C ILE A 357 18.01 -29.65 -3.80
N MET A 358 16.97 -28.93 -3.35
CA MET A 358 16.65 -28.79 -1.93
C MET A 358 15.63 -29.82 -1.44
N GLY A 359 14.98 -30.53 -2.36
CA GLY A 359 13.85 -31.42 -2.07
C GLY A 359 12.59 -30.65 -1.64
N PRO A 360 11.45 -31.33 -1.49
CA PRO A 360 10.25 -30.68 -0.96
C PRO A 360 10.53 -30.12 0.44
N PRO A 361 9.92 -28.98 0.82
CA PRO A 361 10.05 -28.45 2.16
C PRO A 361 9.68 -29.55 3.16
N ARG A 362 10.64 -29.99 3.99
CA ARG A 362 10.35 -30.96 5.05
C ARG A 362 9.25 -30.35 5.90
N LYS A 363 8.04 -30.94 5.87
CA LYS A 363 6.96 -30.58 6.79
C LYS A 363 7.58 -30.65 8.18
N GLN A 364 7.70 -29.51 8.85
CA GLN A 364 8.09 -29.52 10.26
C GLN A 364 6.94 -30.21 10.99
N LEU A 365 7.14 -31.49 11.32
CA LEU A 365 6.32 -32.18 12.30
C LEU A 365 6.32 -31.28 13.53
N LYS A 366 5.14 -30.81 13.94
CA LYS A 366 4.95 -30.21 15.25
C LYS A 366 5.38 -31.27 16.28
N VAL A 367 6.62 -31.18 16.75
CA VAL A 367 7.09 -31.97 17.87
C VAL A 367 6.28 -31.48 19.06
N GLY A 368 5.34 -32.29 19.52
CA GLY A 368 4.59 -32.02 20.73
C GLY A 368 5.58 -31.81 21.87
N ALA A 369 5.47 -30.67 22.55
CA ALA A 369 6.19 -30.47 23.80
C ALA A 369 5.78 -31.58 24.78
N PRO A 370 6.73 -32.23 25.48
CA PRO A 370 6.38 -33.21 26.49
C PRO A 370 5.67 -32.50 27.65
N SER A 371 4.47 -32.98 27.96
CA SER A 371 3.73 -32.61 29.17
C SER A 371 4.53 -33.05 30.40
N THR A 372 5.06 -32.10 31.15
CA THR A 372 5.54 -32.34 32.51
C THR A 372 4.34 -32.30 33.46
N HIS A 373 3.96 -33.48 33.94
CA HIS A 373 3.16 -33.65 35.15
C HIS A 373 4.07 -33.61 36.39
#